data_AF-Q3BBI2-F1
#
_entry.id   AF-Q3BBI2-F1
#
_cell.length_a   1.000
_cell.length_b   1.000
_cell.length_c   1.000
_cell.angle_alpha   90.00
_cell.angle_beta   90.00
_cell.angle_gamma   90.00
#
_symmetry.space_group_name_H-M   'P 1'
#
loop_
_entity.id
_entity.type
_entity.pdbx_description
1 polymer ?
#
loop_
_entity_poly.entity_id
_entity_poly.type
_entity_poly.pdbx_seq_one_letter_code
_entity_poly.pdbx_strand_id
1 'polypeptide(L)'
;MVKVENSIKKKIEKKLPENLKKLAELAYNYWWSWDDKAMKLWQRIDEDHWREYKNPVKLLLDVPESRLKELSRDDTFLDLYELVIERFNSYLNPETTWFSTNYPKWDKPIVYLCMGYGISKSLPIYSGGLGILAGNHLKTASDLG
;
A
#
# COMPACT_ATOMS: atom_id res chain seq x y z
N MET A 1 -20.18 -2.97 -5.26
CA MET A 1 -18.84 -2.46 -5.64
C MET A 1 -18.95 -1.79 -7.00
N VAL A 2 -18.95 -0.45 -7.05
CA VAL A 2 -18.83 0.26 -8.33
C VAL A 2 -17.42 -0.03 -8.85
N LYS A 3 -17.31 -0.82 -9.92
CA LYS A 3 -16.06 -0.92 -10.69
C LYS A 3 -15.87 0.42 -11.38
N VAL A 4 -15.29 1.38 -10.67
CA VAL A 4 -14.67 2.53 -11.33
C VAL A 4 -13.55 1.93 -12.17
N GLU A 5 -13.76 1.83 -13.48
CA GLU A 5 -12.71 1.44 -14.41
C GLU A 5 -11.59 2.47 -14.31
N ASN A 6 -10.62 2.18 -13.45
CA ASN A 6 -9.52 3.09 -13.21
C ASN A 6 -8.56 2.97 -14.39
N SER A 7 -8.75 3.83 -15.39
CA SER A 7 -7.93 3.90 -16.61
C SER A 7 -6.43 3.98 -16.30
N ILE A 8 -6.08 4.61 -15.17
CA ILE A 8 -4.72 4.71 -14.65
C ILE A 8 -4.18 3.35 -14.24
N LYS A 9 -4.95 2.54 -13.49
CA LYS A 9 -4.52 1.21 -13.06
C LYS A 9 -4.24 0.30 -14.27
N LYS A 10 -5.14 0.30 -15.26
CA LYS A 10 -4.92 -0.45 -16.52
C LYS A 10 -3.67 0.01 -17.27
N LYS A 11 -3.36 1.32 -17.26
CA LYS A 11 -2.13 1.87 -17.87
C LYS A 11 -0.88 1.36 -17.15
N ILE A 12 -0.90 1.33 -15.82
CA ILE A 12 0.20 0.79 -15.00
C ILE A 12 0.37 -0.70 -15.25
N GLU A 13 -0.71 -1.49 -15.22
CA GLU A 13 -0.68 -2.94 -15.45
C GLU A 13 -0.09 -3.32 -16.81
N LYS A 14 -0.36 -2.53 -17.87
CA LYS A 14 0.23 -2.74 -19.20
C LYS A 14 1.72 -2.44 -19.26
N LYS A 15 2.19 -1.52 -18.41
CA LYS A 15 3.59 -1.05 -18.37
C LYS A 15 4.49 -2.01 -17.58
N LEU A 16 3.91 -2.73 -16.62
CA LEU A 16 4.62 -3.63 -15.73
C LEU A 16 4.98 -4.96 -16.43
N PRO A 17 6.21 -5.46 -16.25
CA PRO A 17 6.56 -6.85 -16.56
C PRO A 17 5.66 -7.84 -15.81
N GLU A 18 5.47 -9.04 -16.37
CA GLU A 18 4.55 -10.06 -15.84
C GLU A 18 4.81 -10.39 -14.37
N ASN A 19 6.09 -10.58 -14.01
CA ASN A 19 6.53 -10.91 -12.65
C ASN A 19 6.40 -9.75 -11.66
N LEU A 20 6.09 -8.53 -12.10
CA LEU A 20 5.94 -7.35 -11.24
C LEU A 20 4.50 -6.81 -11.21
N LYS A 21 3.53 -7.50 -11.84
CA LYS A 21 2.15 -7.01 -11.96
C LYS A 21 1.47 -6.67 -10.64
N LYS A 22 1.78 -7.39 -9.55
CA LYS A 22 1.17 -7.10 -8.23
C LYS A 22 1.57 -5.73 -7.66
N LEU A 23 2.59 -5.05 -8.21
CA LEU A 23 2.87 -3.66 -7.86
C LEU A 23 1.67 -2.75 -8.14
N ALA A 24 0.88 -3.02 -9.17
CA ALA A 24 -0.33 -2.25 -9.46
C ALA A 24 -1.41 -2.41 -8.38
N GLU A 25 -1.48 -3.56 -7.72
CA GLU A 25 -2.40 -3.78 -6.60
C GLU A 25 -1.87 -3.11 -5.33
N LEU A 26 -0.61 -3.39 -5.00
CA LEU A 26 0.07 -2.84 -3.83
C LEU A 26 0.04 -1.31 -3.84
N ALA A 27 0.24 -0.66 -5.00
CA ALA A 27 0.25 0.79 -5.14
C ALA A 27 -1.06 1.47 -4.70
N TYR A 28 -2.20 0.78 -4.85
CA TYR A 28 -3.53 1.31 -4.52
C TYR A 28 -4.00 0.96 -3.11
N ASN A 29 -3.24 0.18 -2.35
CA ASN A 29 -3.57 -0.16 -0.97
C ASN A 29 -2.62 0.56 0.00
N TYR A 30 -3.14 1.47 0.83
CA TYR A 30 -2.33 2.29 1.73
C TYR A 30 -1.52 1.54 2.79
N TRP A 31 -1.71 0.23 2.96
CA TRP A 31 -0.89 -0.60 3.84
C TRP A 31 0.62 -0.38 3.64
N TRP A 32 1.06 -0.16 2.39
CA TRP A 32 2.47 0.13 2.09
C TRP A 32 3.02 1.33 2.87
N SER A 33 2.17 2.26 3.34
CA SER A 33 2.59 3.51 3.97
C SER A 33 2.91 3.35 5.46
N TRP A 34 2.68 2.17 6.05
CA TRP A 34 3.11 1.86 7.41
C TRP A 34 3.86 0.52 7.53
N ASP A 35 4.21 -0.12 6.41
CA ASP A 35 5.15 -1.25 6.36
C ASP A 35 6.53 -0.78 5.86
N ASP A 36 7.59 -1.09 6.63
CA ASP A 36 8.95 -0.60 6.35
C ASP A 36 9.54 -1.24 5.08
N LYS A 37 9.23 -2.51 4.82
CA LYS A 37 9.72 -3.24 3.64
C LYS A 37 9.02 -2.73 2.38
N ALA A 38 7.72 -2.47 2.44
CA ALA A 38 6.98 -1.89 1.34
C ALA A 38 7.50 -0.48 0.99
N MET A 39 7.78 0.37 1.99
CA MET A 39 8.40 1.68 1.72
C MET A 39 9.79 1.58 1.09
N LYS A 40 10.59 0.58 1.48
CA LYS A 40 11.91 0.31 0.88
C LYS A 40 11.80 -0.20 -0.55
N LEU A 41 10.79 -1.04 -0.84
CA LEU A 41 10.51 -1.51 -2.19
C LEU A 41 10.28 -0.33 -3.14
N TRP A 42 9.43 0.62 -2.75
CA TRP A 42 9.18 1.82 -3.54
C TRP A 42 10.42 2.72 -3.69
N GLN A 43 11.22 2.87 -2.63
CA GLN A 43 12.51 3.57 -2.71
C GLN A 43 13.44 2.98 -3.77
N ARG A 44 13.48 1.65 -3.88
CA ARG A 44 14.40 0.97 -4.78
C ARG A 44 14.03 1.06 -6.25
N ILE A 45 12.74 1.29 -6.54
CA ILE A 45 12.30 1.51 -7.91
C ILE A 45 12.93 2.80 -8.46
N ASP A 46 12.73 3.90 -7.73
CA ASP A 46 13.29 5.21 -8.05
C ASP A 46 13.31 6.07 -6.78
N GLU A 47 14.51 6.31 -6.25
CA GLU A 47 14.67 6.97 -4.96
C GLU A 47 14.31 8.46 -5.00
N ASP A 48 14.67 9.14 -6.09
CA ASP A 48 14.49 10.59 -6.24
C ASP A 48 13.00 10.92 -6.33
N HIS A 49 12.28 10.25 -7.22
CA HIS A 49 10.84 10.41 -7.37
C HIS A 49 10.09 9.99 -6.10
N TRP A 50 10.54 8.93 -5.43
CA TRP A 50 9.93 8.50 -4.16
C TRP A 50 10.11 9.53 -3.04
N ARG A 51 11.28 10.20 -2.96
CA ARG A 51 11.53 11.26 -1.99
C ARG A 51 10.61 12.46 -2.22
N GLU A 52 10.33 12.81 -3.48
CA GLU A 52 9.51 13.96 -3.83
C GLU A 52 8.03 13.80 -3.41
N TYR A 53 7.36 12.73 -3.87
CA TYR A 53 5.89 12.64 -3.73
C TYR A 53 5.36 11.48 -2.90
N LYS A 54 6.19 10.49 -2.50
CA LYS A 54 5.78 9.35 -1.65
C LYS A 54 4.46 8.71 -2.10
N ASN A 55 4.31 8.51 -3.40
CA ASN A 55 3.07 8.06 -4.04
C ASN A 55 3.40 6.96 -5.06
N PRO A 56 3.10 5.68 -4.77
CA PRO A 56 3.43 4.57 -5.66
C PRO A 56 2.72 4.63 -7.02
N VAL A 57 1.49 5.15 -7.07
CA VAL A 57 0.74 5.27 -8.33
C VAL A 57 1.45 6.25 -9.27
N LYS A 58 1.84 7.42 -8.74
CA LYS A 58 2.61 8.40 -9.51
C LYS A 58 3.99 7.85 -9.91
N LEU A 59 4.66 7.15 -8.98
CA LEU A 59 5.94 6.47 -9.23
C LEU A 59 5.89 5.54 -10.45
N LEU A 60 4.91 4.64 -10.48
CA LEU A 60 4.78 3.68 -11.58
C LEU A 60 4.40 4.35 -12.91
N LEU A 61 3.73 5.51 -12.88
CA LEU A 61 3.43 6.28 -14.08
C LEU A 61 4.68 6.97 -14.65
N ASP A 62 5.53 7.53 -13.79
CA ASP A 62 6.68 8.34 -14.17
C ASP A 62 7.90 7.49 -14.55
N VAL A 63 8.17 6.40 -13.82
CA VAL A 63 9.36 5.57 -14.01
C VAL A 63 9.40 4.90 -15.39
N PRO A 64 10.45 5.03 -16.21
CA PRO A 64 10.48 4.44 -17.56
C PRO A 64 10.27 2.91 -17.59
N GLU A 65 9.68 2.39 -18.67
CA GLU A 65 9.50 0.93 -18.83
C GLU A 65 10.83 0.16 -18.82
N SER A 66 11.90 0.79 -19.31
CA SER A 66 13.25 0.21 -19.29
C SER A 66 13.71 -0.07 -17.86
N ARG A 67 13.44 0.83 -16.91
CA ARG A 67 13.77 0.65 -15.50
C ARG A 67 12.97 -0.50 -14.88
N LEU A 68 11.68 -0.60 -15.17
CA LEU A 68 10.85 -1.72 -14.70
C LEU A 68 11.33 -3.06 -15.26
N LYS A 69 11.76 -3.09 -16.53
CA LYS A 69 12.37 -4.29 -17.15
C LYS A 69 13.72 -4.65 -16.53
N GLU A 70 14.54 -3.68 -16.17
CA GLU A 70 15.79 -3.90 -15.43
C GLU A 70 15.50 -4.54 -14.06
N LEU A 71 14.58 -3.95 -13.29
CA LEU A 71 14.17 -4.46 -11.97
C LEU A 71 13.55 -5.86 -12.04
N SER A 72 12.87 -6.19 -13.14
CA SER A 72 12.32 -7.53 -13.36
C SER A 72 13.38 -8.63 -13.52
N ARG A 73 14.67 -8.26 -13.59
CA ARG A 73 15.83 -9.14 -13.73
C ARG A 73 16.86 -8.93 -12.61
N ASP A 74 16.59 -8.06 -11.64
CA ASP A 74 17.44 -7.84 -10.47
C ASP A 74 16.97 -8.78 -9.35
N ASP A 75 17.69 -9.88 -9.13
CA ASP A 75 17.36 -10.90 -8.13
C ASP A 75 17.17 -10.29 -6.74
N THR A 76 18.03 -9.34 -6.37
CA THR A 76 17.94 -8.72 -5.04
C THR A 76 16.69 -7.84 -4.94
N PHE A 77 16.20 -7.25 -6.04
CA PHE A 77 14.91 -6.53 -6.05
C PHE A 77 13.73 -7.49 -5.99
N LEU A 78 13.80 -8.59 -6.74
CA LEU A 78 12.79 -9.63 -6.76
C LEU A 78 12.61 -10.27 -5.38
N ASP A 79 13.69 -10.55 -4.66
CA ASP A 79 13.62 -11.06 -3.28
C ASP A 79 12.84 -10.11 -2.35
N LEU A 80 13.12 -8.81 -2.43
CA LEU A 80 12.40 -7.80 -1.66
C LEU A 80 10.93 -7.68 -2.09
N TYR A 81 10.67 -7.75 -3.40
CA TYR A 81 9.33 -7.72 -3.95
C TYR A 81 8.50 -8.91 -3.46
N GLU A 82 9.02 -10.13 -3.55
CA GLU A 82 8.35 -11.35 -3.12
C GLU A 82 8.04 -11.29 -1.62
N LEU A 83 9.03 -10.90 -0.80
CA LEU A 83 8.84 -10.70 0.63
C LEU A 83 7.70 -9.71 0.93
N VAL A 84 7.66 -8.56 0.24
CA VAL A 84 6.62 -7.55 0.47
C VAL A 84 5.25 -8.06 0.03
N ILE A 85 5.17 -8.75 -1.10
CA ILE A 85 3.92 -9.31 -1.60
C ILE A 85 3.41 -10.42 -0.67
N GLU A 86 4.28 -11.29 -0.15
CA GLU A 86 3.91 -12.29 0.83
C GLU A 86 3.34 -11.64 2.09
N ARG A 87 4.05 -10.67 2.65
CA ARG A 87 3.59 -9.89 3.82
C ARG A 87 2.24 -9.23 3.57
N PHE A 88 2.06 -8.63 2.40
CA PHE A 88 0.82 -7.98 2.01
C PHE A 88 -0.34 -8.96 1.92
N ASN A 89 -0.14 -10.12 1.29
CA ASN A 89 -1.19 -11.14 1.17
C ASN A 89 -1.57 -11.74 2.53
N SER A 90 -0.58 -11.99 3.38
CA SER A 90 -0.78 -12.48 4.75
C SER A 90 -1.50 -11.45 5.62
N TYR A 91 -1.22 -10.16 5.43
CA TYR A 91 -1.91 -9.07 6.13
C TYR A 91 -3.39 -8.97 5.72
N LEU A 92 -3.69 -9.12 4.43
CA LEU A 92 -5.07 -9.03 3.92
C LEU A 92 -5.92 -10.27 4.19
N ASN A 93 -5.28 -11.43 4.37
CA ASN A 93 -5.97 -12.71 4.58
C ASN A 93 -5.44 -13.42 5.83
N PRO A 94 -5.56 -12.80 7.02
CA PRO A 94 -5.11 -13.44 8.25
C PRO A 94 -6.05 -14.61 8.61
N GLU A 95 -5.50 -15.75 9.03
CA GLU A 95 -6.30 -16.86 9.57
C GLU A 95 -6.98 -16.46 10.89
N THR A 96 -6.25 -15.71 11.73
CA THR A 96 -6.73 -15.15 12.99
C THR A 96 -6.11 -13.78 13.19
N THR A 97 -6.88 -12.88 13.82
CA THR A 97 -6.44 -11.55 14.22
C THR A 97 -6.41 -11.43 15.74
N TRP A 98 -5.78 -10.39 16.27
CA TRP A 98 -5.80 -10.15 17.72
C TRP A 98 -7.24 -9.93 18.20
N PHE A 99 -8.04 -9.16 17.46
CA PHE A 99 -9.41 -8.84 17.85
C PHE A 99 -10.34 -10.05 17.73
N SER A 100 -10.27 -10.84 16.65
CA SER A 100 -11.07 -12.08 16.54
C SER A 100 -10.73 -13.11 17.63
N THR A 101 -9.47 -13.16 18.08
CA THR A 101 -9.04 -14.04 19.18
C THR A 101 -9.56 -13.57 20.55
N ASN A 102 -9.49 -12.26 20.83
CA ASN A 102 -9.85 -11.71 22.14
C ASN A 102 -11.34 -11.39 22.29
N TYR A 103 -12.04 -11.14 21.17
CA TYR A 103 -13.46 -10.80 21.13
C TYR A 103 -14.24 -11.71 20.16
N PRO A 104 -14.17 -13.05 20.28
CA PRO A 104 -14.73 -13.99 19.31
C PRO A 104 -16.27 -13.96 19.21
N LYS A 105 -16.94 -13.32 20.19
CA LYS A 105 -18.41 -13.17 20.23
C LYS A 105 -18.90 -11.82 19.71
N TRP A 106 -17.99 -10.92 19.33
CA TRP A 106 -18.36 -9.59 18.87
C TRP A 106 -18.75 -9.63 17.39
N ASP A 107 -20.00 -9.29 17.09
CA ASP A 107 -20.60 -9.38 15.75
C ASP A 107 -21.09 -8.03 15.19
N LYS A 108 -20.79 -6.93 15.89
CA LYS A 108 -21.27 -5.59 15.55
C LYS A 108 -20.17 -4.75 14.89
N PRO A 109 -20.49 -3.97 13.85
CA PRO A 109 -19.52 -3.04 13.27
C PRO A 109 -19.19 -1.91 14.25
N ILE A 110 -17.94 -1.44 14.20
CA ILE A 110 -17.50 -0.22 14.89
C ILE A 110 -17.43 0.91 13.86
N VAL A 111 -18.10 2.02 14.14
CA VAL A 111 -18.10 3.20 13.27
C VAL A 111 -17.23 4.29 13.90
N TYR A 112 -16.10 4.58 13.28
CA TYR A 112 -15.17 5.63 13.71
C TYR A 112 -15.29 6.85 12.79
N LEU A 113 -15.86 7.94 13.30
CA LEU A 113 -16.11 9.17 12.53
C LEU A 113 -15.07 10.25 12.86
N CYS A 114 -14.39 10.76 11.85
CA CYS A 114 -13.49 11.90 11.96
C CYS A 114 -13.58 12.78 10.69
N MET A 115 -13.30 14.08 10.84
CA MET A 115 -13.28 15.04 9.73
C MET A 115 -12.00 14.94 8.87
N GLY A 116 -10.99 14.17 9.29
CA GLY A 116 -9.77 13.97 8.50
C GLY A 116 -8.94 12.79 8.99
N TYR A 117 -8.16 12.21 8.09
CA TYR A 117 -7.33 11.03 8.36
C TYR A 117 -5.92 11.18 7.76
N GLY A 118 -4.92 11.22 8.64
CA GLY A 118 -3.51 11.30 8.27
C GLY A 118 -2.90 9.92 8.03
N ILE A 119 -3.17 9.35 6.86
CA ILE A 119 -2.68 8.00 6.51
C ILE A 119 -1.28 8.08 5.89
N SER A 120 -1.17 8.85 4.80
CA SER A 120 0.05 9.03 4.02
C SER A 120 0.09 10.44 3.44
N LYS A 121 1.29 10.96 3.15
CA LYS A 121 1.47 12.25 2.46
C LYS A 121 0.81 12.29 1.09
N SER A 122 0.65 11.14 0.43
CA SER A 122 -0.04 11.05 -0.87
C SER A 122 -1.57 11.22 -0.77
N LEU A 123 -2.13 11.27 0.43
CA LEU A 123 -3.56 11.47 0.70
C LEU A 123 -3.77 12.66 1.66
N PRO A 124 -3.73 13.90 1.15
CA PRO A 124 -3.76 15.11 1.98
C PRO A 124 -5.19 15.47 2.43
N ILE A 125 -5.85 14.54 3.15
CA ILE A 125 -7.22 14.73 3.69
C ILE A 125 -7.20 15.06 5.20
N TYR A 126 -6.15 15.74 5.66
CA TYR A 126 -5.96 16.10 7.06
C TYR A 126 -5.21 17.45 7.18
N SER A 127 -5.44 18.18 8.27
CA SER A 127 -4.92 19.54 8.46
C SER A 127 -4.05 19.72 9.72
N GLY A 128 -3.94 18.70 10.58
CA GLY A 128 -3.19 18.81 11.84
C GLY A 128 -3.14 17.51 12.64
N GLY A 129 -2.71 17.62 13.91
CA GLY A 129 -2.45 16.47 14.78
C GLY A 129 -3.65 15.55 15.02
N LEU A 130 -4.88 16.10 15.05
CA LEU A 130 -6.10 15.29 15.19
C LEU A 130 -6.25 14.28 14.04
N GLY A 131 -5.99 14.71 12.81
CA GLY A 131 -6.06 13.83 11.65
C GLY A 131 -4.98 12.75 11.67
N ILE A 132 -3.76 13.09 12.13
CA ILE A 132 -2.69 12.11 12.33
C ILE A 132 -3.12 11.04 13.36
N LEU A 133 -3.72 11.46 14.49
CA LEU A 133 -4.22 10.54 15.50
C LEU A 133 -5.31 9.62 14.96
N ALA A 134 -6.28 10.18 14.22
CA ALA A 134 -7.33 9.39 13.57
C ALA A 134 -6.76 8.40 12.54
N GLY A 135 -5.75 8.81 11.79
CA GLY A 135 -5.00 7.92 10.89
C GLY A 135 -4.30 6.78 11.63
N ASN A 136 -3.70 7.06 12.78
CA ASN A 136 -3.08 6.03 13.61
C ASN A 136 -4.11 5.05 14.19
N HIS A 137 -5.28 5.54 14.64
CA HIS A 137 -6.36 4.65 15.07
C HIS A 137 -6.81 3.72 13.95
N LEU A 138 -6.94 4.22 12.73
CA LEU A 138 -7.31 3.41 11.57
C LEU A 138 -6.26 2.33 11.26
N LYS A 139 -4.97 2.69 11.29
CA LYS A 139 -3.86 1.74 11.10
C LYS A 139 -3.85 0.67 12.19
N THR A 140 -3.94 1.07 13.45
CA THR A 140 -3.97 0.14 14.59
C THR A 140 -5.21 -0.76 14.54
N ALA A 141 -6.37 -0.24 14.18
CA ALA A 141 -7.57 -1.05 14.00
C ALA A 141 -7.35 -2.11 12.89
N SER A 142 -6.75 -1.70 11.76
CA SER A 142 -6.41 -2.62 10.68
C SER A 142 -5.40 -3.68 11.10
N ASP A 143 -4.39 -3.33 11.91
CA ASP A 143 -3.36 -4.27 12.40
C ASP A 143 -3.92 -5.26 13.44
N LEU A 144 -4.88 -4.84 14.26
CA LEU A 144 -5.52 -5.68 15.28
C LEU A 144 -6.62 -6.58 14.71
N GLY A 145 -7.21 -6.17 13.58
CA GLY A 145 -8.15 -6.92 12.75
C GLY A 145 -9.53 -7.10 13.34
#